data_AF-A0A2K6EFP2-F1
#
_entry.id   AF-A0A2K6EFP2-F1
#
_cell.length_a   1.000
_cell.length_b   1.000
_cell.length_c   1.000
_cell.angle_alpha   90.00
_cell.angle_beta   90.00
_cell.angle_gamma   90.00
#
_symmetry.space_group_name_H-M   'P 1'
#
loop_
_entity.id
_entity.type
_entity.pdbx_description
1 polymer ?
#
loop_
_entity_poly.entity_id
_entity_poly.type
_entity_poly.pdbx_seq_one_letter_code
_entity_poly.pdbx_strand_id
1 'polypeptide(L)'
;MDYSHQTSLVPCGQDKYISKNELLLHLKTYNLYYEGQNLQLRHREEEDEFIVEGLLNISWGLRRPIRLQMQDDNERIRPPPSSSSWHSGCNLGAQGTILKPLTTPSIQISEVDAPPESDQTLSTTDARGLKPLQEDTPQLMRTRSDVGVRRRGNVRTPSDQRRIRRHRFSINGHYYNHKTSVFTPAYGSVTNVRINSTMTTPQVLKLLLNKFKIENSAEEFALYVVHTSGEKQKLKTTDYPLIARILQGPCEQVSKVFLMEKDQVEEVTYDVAQYIKFEMPVLKSFIQKLQEEEDREVKKLMRKYTVLRLMIRQRLEEIAETPATI
;
A
#
# COMPACT_ATOMS: atom_id res chain seq x y z
N MET A 1 50.64 -9.69 -9.76
CA MET A 1 49.53 -8.78 -10.07
C MET A 1 48.42 -9.15 -9.11
N ASP A 2 48.37 -8.45 -7.99
CA ASP A 2 47.36 -8.70 -6.98
C ASP A 2 46.09 -7.97 -7.44
N TYR A 3 45.19 -8.70 -8.10
CA TYR A 3 43.83 -8.24 -8.32
C TYR A 3 43.13 -8.26 -6.96
N SER A 4 43.28 -7.19 -6.19
CA SER A 4 42.35 -6.90 -5.11
C SER A 4 40.98 -6.70 -5.77
N HIS A 5 40.10 -7.69 -5.65
CA HIS A 5 38.68 -7.49 -5.93
C HIS A 5 38.17 -6.45 -4.93
N GLN A 6 38.25 -5.17 -5.30
CA GLN A 6 37.60 -4.12 -4.54
C GLN A 6 36.10 -4.41 -4.63
N THR A 7 35.55 -4.99 -3.57
CA THR A 7 34.13 -5.26 -3.45
C THR A 7 33.41 -3.92 -3.49
N SER A 8 32.93 -3.54 -4.67
CA SER A 8 32.03 -2.40 -4.85
C SER A 8 30.78 -2.64 -3.98
N LEU A 9 30.51 -1.70 -3.09
CA LEU A 9 29.40 -1.73 -2.15
C LEU A 9 28.27 -0.85 -2.68
N VAL A 10 27.06 -1.39 -2.68
CA VAL A 10 25.83 -0.68 -3.06
C VAL A 10 25.06 -0.36 -1.78
N PRO A 11 24.65 0.90 -1.55
CA PRO A 11 23.87 1.25 -0.36
C PRO A 11 22.47 0.62 -0.45
N CYS A 12 21.99 0.04 0.64
CA CYS A 12 20.64 -0.53 0.73
C CYS A 12 19.80 0.02 1.91
N GLY A 13 20.39 0.91 2.72
CA GLY A 13 19.73 1.66 3.78
C GLY A 13 20.72 2.45 4.62
N GLN A 14 20.26 3.05 5.72
CA GLN A 14 21.15 3.72 6.68
C GLN A 14 22.20 2.72 7.21
N ASP A 15 23.47 2.99 6.96
CA ASP A 15 24.62 2.18 7.37
C ASP A 15 24.53 0.70 6.94
N LYS A 16 23.78 0.43 5.87
CA LYS A 16 23.61 -0.91 5.30
C LYS A 16 24.07 -0.91 3.85
N TYR A 17 24.92 -1.88 3.53
CA TYR A 17 25.50 -2.05 2.21
C TYR A 17 25.42 -3.52 1.79
N ILE A 18 25.30 -3.74 0.50
CA ILE A 18 25.35 -5.05 -0.14
C ILE A 18 26.46 -5.06 -1.18
N SER A 19 27.17 -6.18 -1.35
CA SER A 19 28.17 -6.26 -2.41
C SER A 19 27.50 -6.25 -3.79
N LYS A 20 28.15 -5.61 -4.79
CA LYS A 20 27.69 -5.61 -6.20
C LYS A 20 27.38 -7.03 -6.70
N ASN A 21 28.24 -8.00 -6.35
CA ASN A 21 28.10 -9.40 -6.77
C ASN A 21 26.85 -10.07 -6.15
N GLU A 22 26.58 -9.82 -4.87
CA GLU A 22 25.40 -10.35 -4.19
C GLU A 22 24.11 -9.73 -4.75
N LEU A 23 24.09 -8.41 -4.96
CA LEU A 23 22.96 -7.74 -5.59
C LEU A 23 22.71 -8.26 -7.02
N LEU A 24 23.76 -8.51 -7.81
CA LEU A 24 23.65 -9.12 -9.13
C LEU A 24 23.05 -10.53 -9.07
N LEU A 25 23.39 -11.33 -8.06
CA LEU A 25 22.81 -12.66 -7.87
C LEU A 25 21.30 -12.59 -7.55
N HIS A 26 20.90 -11.67 -6.67
CA HIS A 26 19.48 -11.42 -6.40
C HIS A 26 18.76 -10.91 -7.65
N LEU A 27 19.36 -9.99 -8.39
CA LEU A 27 18.80 -9.45 -9.64
C LEU A 27 18.63 -10.55 -10.70
N LYS A 28 19.59 -11.46 -10.84
CA LYS A 28 19.49 -12.61 -11.75
C LYS A 28 18.30 -13.49 -11.37
N THR A 29 18.17 -13.84 -10.09
CA THR A 29 17.04 -14.63 -9.58
C THR A 29 15.71 -13.91 -9.80
N TYR A 30 15.67 -12.61 -9.56
CA TYR A 30 14.50 -11.77 -9.78
C TYR A 30 14.06 -11.77 -11.25
N ASN A 31 15.01 -11.57 -12.18
CA ASN A 31 14.73 -11.49 -13.61
C ASN A 31 14.38 -12.83 -14.25
N LEU A 32 14.84 -13.95 -13.69
CA LEU A 32 14.40 -15.29 -14.09
C LEU A 32 12.90 -15.48 -13.84
N TYR A 33 12.38 -14.99 -12.72
CA TYR A 33 10.93 -15.08 -12.43
C TYR A 33 10.08 -14.29 -13.42
N TYR A 34 10.59 -13.15 -13.89
CA TYR A 34 9.89 -12.27 -14.83
C TYR A 34 10.37 -12.43 -16.28
N GLU A 35 10.97 -13.57 -16.64
CA GLU A 35 11.50 -13.79 -17.99
C GLU A 35 10.44 -13.53 -19.08
N GLY A 36 10.76 -12.63 -20.01
CA GLY A 36 9.85 -12.23 -21.10
C GLY A 36 8.70 -11.30 -20.68
N GLN A 37 8.70 -10.78 -19.45
CA GLN A 37 7.64 -9.91 -18.92
C GLN A 37 8.14 -8.47 -18.69
N ASN A 38 7.21 -7.54 -18.54
CA ASN A 38 7.49 -6.10 -18.40
C ASN A 38 8.11 -5.71 -17.05
N LEU A 39 8.18 -6.63 -16.08
CA LEU A 39 8.71 -6.40 -14.73
C LEU A 39 10.20 -6.79 -14.59
N GLN A 40 10.85 -7.22 -15.68
CA GLN A 40 12.30 -7.39 -15.67
C GLN A 40 13.00 -6.06 -15.40
N LEU A 41 14.02 -6.13 -14.54
CA LEU A 41 14.86 -5.00 -14.19
C LEU A 41 16.13 -5.02 -15.03
N ARG A 42 16.62 -3.85 -15.40
CA ARG A 42 17.86 -3.66 -16.15
C ARG A 42 18.89 -3.08 -15.22
N HIS A 43 20.17 -3.33 -15.48
CA HIS A 43 21.24 -2.65 -14.78
C HIS A 43 22.17 -1.95 -15.76
N ARG A 44 22.82 -0.89 -15.30
CA ARG A 44 23.88 -0.17 -16.00
C ARG A 44 24.94 0.28 -15.00
N GLU A 45 26.07 0.72 -15.52
CA GLU A 45 27.16 1.30 -14.73
C GLU A 45 27.36 2.74 -15.24
N GLU A 46 27.20 3.72 -14.35
CA GLU A 46 27.23 5.14 -14.66
C GLU A 46 28.04 5.82 -13.55
N GLU A 47 29.07 6.60 -13.91
CA GLU A 47 29.95 7.30 -12.93
C GLU A 47 30.55 6.37 -11.84
N ASP A 48 30.96 5.15 -12.20
CA ASP A 48 31.44 4.09 -11.29
C ASP A 48 30.39 3.60 -10.27
N GLU A 49 29.12 3.97 -10.43
CA GLU A 49 27.99 3.46 -9.65
C GLU A 49 27.19 2.38 -10.39
N PHE A 50 26.84 1.32 -9.68
CA PHE A 50 25.99 0.25 -10.19
C PHE A 50 24.50 0.61 -10.00
N ILE A 51 23.79 0.86 -11.10
CA ILE A 51 22.40 1.31 -11.10
C ILE A 51 21.51 0.22 -11.68
N VAL A 52 20.48 -0.18 -10.93
CA VAL A 52 19.38 -1.04 -11.39
C VAL A 52 18.15 -0.17 -11.62
N GLU A 53 17.40 -0.42 -12.69
CA GLU A 53 16.19 0.33 -13.02
C GLU A 53 15.07 -0.55 -13.60
N GLY A 54 13.83 -0.13 -13.39
CA GLY A 54 12.66 -0.82 -13.95
C GLY A 54 11.36 -0.41 -13.28
N LEU A 55 10.36 -1.26 -13.39
CA LEU A 55 9.04 -1.04 -12.79
C LEU A 55 8.97 -1.69 -11.40
N LEU A 56 8.59 -0.91 -10.39
CA LEU A 56 8.23 -1.41 -9.07
C LEU A 56 6.70 -1.43 -8.94
N ASN A 57 6.14 -2.59 -8.62
CA ASN A 57 4.75 -2.72 -8.23
C ASN A 57 4.54 -2.21 -6.81
N ILE A 58 3.49 -1.42 -6.62
CA ILE A 58 3.04 -0.89 -5.33
C ILE A 58 1.54 -1.17 -5.24
N SER A 59 1.16 -1.88 -4.18
CA SER A 59 -0.22 -2.22 -3.87
C SER A 59 -0.88 -1.10 -3.06
N TRP A 60 -2.15 -0.80 -3.34
CA TRP A 60 -2.92 0.14 -2.53
C TRP A 60 -3.33 -0.52 -1.22
N GLY A 61 -2.84 0.00 -0.09
CA GLY A 61 -3.16 -0.49 1.25
C GLY A 61 -3.96 0.52 2.09
N LEU A 62 -4.52 1.55 1.45
CA LEU A 62 -5.27 2.61 2.11
C LEU A 62 -6.62 2.11 2.61
N ARG A 63 -6.97 2.48 3.84
CA ARG A 63 -8.29 2.23 4.43
C ARG A 63 -9.19 3.45 4.39
N ARG A 64 -8.61 4.65 4.28
CA ARG A 64 -9.33 5.92 4.17
C ARG A 64 -9.35 6.38 2.71
N PRO A 65 -10.45 7.04 2.28
CA PRO A 65 -10.45 7.74 1.00
C PRO A 65 -9.38 8.84 0.98
N ILE A 66 -8.80 9.10 -0.19
CA ILE A 66 -7.84 10.17 -0.46
C ILE A 66 -8.42 11.20 -1.43
N ARG A 67 -7.80 12.37 -1.53
CA ARG A 67 -8.18 13.44 -2.46
C ARG A 67 -7.20 13.50 -3.62
N LEU A 68 -7.74 13.58 -4.83
CA LEU A 68 -6.96 13.91 -6.02
C LEU A 68 -7.09 15.41 -6.33
N GLN A 69 -6.06 16.01 -6.89
CA GLN A 69 -6.09 17.38 -7.38
C GLN A 69 -7.18 17.50 -8.45
N MET A 70 -8.08 18.48 -8.28
CA MET A 70 -9.03 18.83 -9.35
C MET A 70 -8.25 19.38 -10.53
N GLN A 71 -8.46 18.78 -11.70
CA GLN A 71 -8.08 19.42 -12.94
C GLN A 71 -9.20 20.41 -13.25
N ASP A 72 -8.93 21.70 -13.14
CA ASP A 72 -9.88 22.70 -13.59
C ASP A 72 -10.05 22.54 -15.10
N ASP A 73 -11.27 22.27 -15.55
CA ASP A 73 -11.68 22.20 -16.97
C ASP A 73 -11.43 23.53 -17.73
N ASN A 74 -10.83 24.54 -17.08
CA ASN A 74 -10.49 25.82 -17.68
C ASN A 74 -9.26 25.77 -18.59
N GLU A 75 -8.47 24.70 -18.52
CA GLU A 75 -7.53 24.34 -19.59
C GLU A 75 -8.14 23.26 -20.47
N ARG A 76 -9.10 23.66 -21.32
CA ARG A 76 -9.39 22.89 -22.54
C ARG A 76 -8.05 22.54 -23.17
N ILE A 77 -7.80 21.25 -23.27
CA ILE A 77 -6.79 20.60 -24.11
C ILE A 77 -6.72 21.40 -25.42
N ARG A 78 -5.77 22.33 -25.53
CA ARG A 78 -5.33 22.79 -26.84
C ARG A 78 -4.59 21.58 -27.39
N PRO A 79 -5.07 20.93 -28.47
CA PRO A 79 -4.22 19.97 -29.14
C PRO A 79 -2.90 20.68 -29.44
N PRO A 80 -1.74 20.02 -29.21
CA PRO A 80 -0.47 20.61 -29.57
C PRO A 80 -0.53 21.00 -31.06
N PRO A 81 0.02 22.16 -31.48
CA PRO A 81 0.08 22.46 -32.90
C PRO A 81 0.88 21.34 -33.54
N SER A 82 0.20 20.51 -34.34
CA SER A 82 0.83 19.38 -35.02
C SER A 82 1.97 19.93 -35.85
N SER A 83 3.20 19.57 -35.46
CA SER A 83 4.39 19.82 -36.28
C SER A 83 4.44 18.77 -37.40
N SER A 84 4.76 19.24 -38.60
CA SER A 84 4.88 18.58 -39.92
C SER A 84 3.56 18.28 -40.65
N SER A 85 3.17 19.18 -41.59
CA SER A 85 3.38 19.13 -43.06
C SER A 85 2.43 18.10 -43.70
N TRP A 86 1.62 18.38 -44.73
CA TRP A 86 1.95 18.88 -46.06
C TRP A 86 0.70 19.53 -46.67
N HIS A 87 0.76 20.80 -47.07
CA HIS A 87 0.00 21.28 -48.22
C HIS A 87 0.92 22.19 -49.03
N SER A 88 1.54 21.58 -50.05
CA SER A 88 2.00 22.31 -51.22
C SER A 88 0.84 23.14 -51.76
N GLY A 89 1.14 24.39 -52.10
CA GLY A 89 0.18 25.47 -52.24
C GLY A 89 -0.90 25.28 -53.28
N CYS A 90 -1.99 26.01 -53.05
CA CYS A 90 -2.91 26.55 -54.06
C CYS A 90 -3.57 27.78 -53.43
N ASN A 91 -3.01 28.97 -53.67
CA ASN A 91 -3.78 30.21 -53.55
C ASN A 91 -4.79 30.21 -54.69
N LEU A 92 -6.09 30.27 -54.39
CA LEU A 92 -7.09 30.75 -55.33
C LEU A 92 -8.32 31.27 -54.57
N GLY A 93 -8.46 32.60 -54.62
CA GLY A 93 -9.69 33.35 -54.83
C GLY A 93 -10.98 32.87 -54.17
N ALA A 94 -11.48 33.71 -53.27
CA ALA A 94 -12.89 33.80 -52.92
C ALA A 94 -13.75 33.98 -54.18
N GLN A 95 -14.59 33.01 -54.50
CA GLN A 95 -15.91 33.21 -55.13
C GLN A 95 -16.82 32.03 -54.77
N GLY A 96 -18.05 32.33 -54.37
CA GLY A 96 -19.04 31.34 -53.95
C GLY A 96 -19.72 30.64 -55.11
N THR A 97 -20.14 29.39 -54.91
CA THR A 97 -21.40 28.87 -55.44
C THR A 97 -21.84 27.59 -54.70
N ILE A 98 -23.15 27.49 -54.56
CA ILE A 98 -24.03 26.43 -54.04
C ILE A 98 -23.60 25.02 -54.46
N LEU A 99 -23.78 24.00 -53.60
CA LEU A 99 -24.31 22.66 -53.95
C LEU A 99 -24.53 21.74 -52.71
N LYS A 100 -25.80 21.32 -52.55
CA LYS A 100 -26.44 20.10 -52.01
C LYS A 100 -25.97 19.42 -50.69
N PRO A 101 -26.92 19.11 -49.76
CA PRO A 101 -26.65 18.33 -48.56
C PRO A 101 -26.70 16.81 -48.83
N LEU A 102 -25.69 16.07 -48.36
CA LEU A 102 -25.68 14.61 -48.34
C LEU A 102 -26.10 14.08 -46.96
N THR A 103 -27.06 13.19 -47.01
CA THR A 103 -27.82 12.53 -45.95
C THR A 103 -26.92 11.66 -45.05
N THR A 104 -27.04 11.79 -43.73
CA THR A 104 -26.58 10.80 -42.74
C THR A 104 -27.81 10.09 -42.16
N PRO A 105 -27.82 8.75 -42.00
CA PRO A 105 -29.00 8.06 -41.48
C PRO A 105 -29.08 8.20 -39.97
N SER A 106 -30.27 8.55 -39.49
CA SER A 106 -30.67 8.59 -38.09
C SER A 106 -30.94 7.18 -37.57
N ILE A 107 -30.22 6.74 -36.53
CA ILE A 107 -30.58 5.55 -35.76
C ILE A 107 -31.44 6.01 -34.58
N GLN A 108 -32.73 5.68 -34.63
CA GLN A 108 -33.66 5.82 -33.51
C GLN A 108 -33.51 4.60 -32.61
N ILE A 109 -33.28 4.80 -31.31
CA ILE A 109 -33.36 3.74 -30.30
C ILE A 109 -34.75 3.84 -29.67
N SER A 110 -35.63 2.93 -30.05
CA SER A 110 -36.96 2.76 -29.48
C SER A 110 -36.88 2.14 -28.09
N GLU A 111 -37.66 2.71 -27.16
CA GLU A 111 -37.97 2.12 -25.85
C GLU A 111 -38.69 0.78 -26.03
N VAL A 112 -38.28 -0.25 -25.29
CA VAL A 112 -39.06 -1.47 -25.09
C VAL A 112 -39.47 -1.53 -23.63
N ASP A 113 -40.78 -1.40 -23.46
CA ASP A 113 -41.57 -1.59 -22.27
C ASP A 113 -41.65 -3.10 -21.94
N ALA A 114 -41.61 -3.45 -20.65
CA ALA A 114 -41.87 -4.80 -20.16
C ALA A 114 -43.17 -4.80 -19.34
N PRO A 115 -44.08 -5.79 -19.52
CA PRO A 115 -45.47 -5.68 -19.10
C PRO A 115 -45.70 -6.00 -17.60
N PRO A 116 -46.87 -5.61 -17.05
CA PRO A 116 -47.25 -5.85 -15.65
C PRO A 116 -48.09 -7.13 -15.45
N GLU A 117 -48.49 -7.34 -14.19
CA GLU A 117 -49.47 -8.30 -13.61
C GLU A 117 -48.85 -9.49 -12.87
N SER A 118 -49.35 -9.97 -11.72
CA SER A 118 -50.43 -9.53 -10.80
C SER A 118 -50.35 -10.38 -9.49
N ASP A 119 -51.19 -9.99 -8.52
CA ASP A 119 -51.21 -10.24 -7.07
C ASP A 119 -51.44 -11.68 -6.52
N GLN A 120 -51.20 -11.76 -5.19
CA GLN A 120 -51.91 -12.48 -4.10
C GLN A 120 -51.04 -13.53 -3.35
N THR A 121 -50.95 -13.65 -2.02
CA THR A 121 -51.51 -12.97 -0.83
C THR A 121 -50.83 -13.49 0.47
N LEU A 122 -50.78 -12.64 1.50
CA LEU A 122 -50.88 -12.87 2.98
C LEU A 122 -49.87 -13.76 3.77
N SER A 123 -49.14 -13.13 4.71
CA SER A 123 -49.31 -13.37 6.17
C SER A 123 -48.58 -12.32 7.04
N THR A 124 -49.27 -11.82 8.06
CA THR A 124 -48.89 -10.83 9.08
C THR A 124 -48.12 -11.44 10.26
N THR A 125 -47.05 -10.81 10.77
CA THR A 125 -46.85 -10.53 12.22
C THR A 125 -45.63 -9.61 12.50
N ASP A 126 -45.78 -8.75 13.50
CA ASP A 126 -44.85 -7.74 14.01
C ASP A 126 -43.50 -8.27 14.54
N ALA A 127 -42.40 -7.53 14.28
CA ALA A 127 -41.28 -7.36 15.21
C ALA A 127 -40.31 -6.24 14.77
N ARG A 128 -40.55 -5.03 15.27
CA ARG A 128 -39.59 -4.15 15.94
C ARG A 128 -38.09 -4.28 15.54
N GLY A 129 -37.66 -3.37 14.67
CA GLY A 129 -36.41 -2.59 14.79
C GLY A 129 -35.05 -3.30 14.65
N LEU A 130 -34.42 -3.19 13.47
CA LEU A 130 -32.97 -3.11 13.33
C LEU A 130 -32.62 -2.14 12.19
N LYS A 131 -32.00 -1.00 12.53
CA LYS A 131 -31.37 -0.10 11.56
C LYS A 131 -30.06 -0.76 11.09
N PRO A 132 -29.71 -0.73 9.79
CA PRO A 132 -28.37 -1.10 9.37
C PRO A 132 -27.37 -0.11 9.97
N LEU A 133 -26.40 -0.64 10.71
CA LEU A 133 -25.26 0.11 11.23
C LEU A 133 -24.51 0.68 10.02
N GLN A 134 -24.61 1.98 9.83
CA GLN A 134 -23.86 2.70 8.81
C GLN A 134 -22.40 2.71 9.28
N GLU A 135 -21.54 1.95 8.61
CA GLU A 135 -20.09 2.08 8.73
C GLU A 135 -19.74 3.56 8.53
N ASP A 136 -19.25 4.20 9.60
CA ASP A 136 -18.68 5.54 9.57
C ASP A 136 -17.45 5.52 8.66
N THR A 137 -17.67 5.71 7.37
CA THR A 137 -16.60 5.94 6.41
C THR A 137 -15.98 7.30 6.76
N PRO A 138 -14.70 7.39 7.14
CA PRO A 138 -14.08 8.66 7.50
C PRO A 138 -14.16 9.62 6.30
N GLN A 139 -14.95 10.69 6.44
CA GLN A 139 -15.15 11.68 5.39
C GLN A 139 -14.04 12.73 5.50
N LEU A 140 -13.18 12.81 4.48
CA LEU A 140 -12.24 13.91 4.38
C LEU A 140 -12.99 15.25 4.27
N MET A 141 -12.61 16.22 5.11
CA MET A 141 -13.16 17.58 5.11
C MET A 141 -13.11 18.19 3.70
N ARG A 142 -14.21 18.81 3.30
CA ARG A 142 -14.44 19.36 1.95
C ARG A 142 -13.53 20.57 1.70
N THR A 143 -13.00 20.70 0.48
CA THR A 143 -12.20 21.86 0.06
C THR A 143 -13.03 23.16 0.08
N ARG A 144 -12.36 24.30 0.23
CA ARG A 144 -12.94 25.62 0.58
C ARG A 144 -13.93 26.23 -0.44
N SER A 145 -14.21 25.57 -1.55
CA SER A 145 -15.19 26.01 -2.55
C SER A 145 -16.65 25.68 -2.21
N ASP A 146 -16.93 24.90 -1.17
CA ASP A 146 -18.28 24.44 -0.81
C ASP A 146 -18.87 25.06 0.48
N VAL A 147 -18.47 26.30 0.80
CA VAL A 147 -19.02 27.06 1.95
C VAL A 147 -20.42 27.59 1.61
N GLY A 148 -21.42 26.72 1.60
CA GLY A 148 -22.80 27.14 1.36
C GLY A 148 -23.89 26.20 1.87
N VAL A 149 -23.59 24.95 2.22
CA VAL A 149 -24.65 23.99 2.55
C VAL A 149 -24.36 23.29 3.87
N ARG A 150 -24.80 23.91 4.97
CA ARG A 150 -25.04 23.17 6.22
C ARG A 150 -26.15 22.15 5.97
N ARG A 151 -25.91 20.87 6.22
CA ARG A 151 -27.00 19.89 6.36
C ARG A 151 -26.93 19.18 7.70
N ARG A 152 -27.99 19.40 8.48
CA ARG A 152 -28.49 18.51 9.52
C ARG A 152 -28.55 17.08 8.97
N GLY A 153 -28.22 16.11 9.82
CA GLY A 153 -28.33 14.69 9.50
C GLY A 153 -29.75 14.30 9.14
N ASN A 154 -29.93 13.65 7.98
CA ASN A 154 -30.71 12.43 7.84
C ASN A 154 -30.69 11.91 6.40
N VAL A 155 -30.69 10.58 6.29
CA VAL A 155 -31.10 9.70 5.17
C VAL A 155 -31.17 10.35 3.78
N ARG A 156 -30.20 10.00 2.92
CA ARG A 156 -30.16 10.41 1.51
C ARG A 156 -31.37 9.87 0.75
N THR A 157 -32.11 10.74 0.06
CA THR A 157 -33.26 10.36 -0.76
C THR A 157 -32.85 9.47 -1.94
N PRO A 158 -33.74 8.64 -2.51
CA PRO A 158 -33.44 7.81 -3.68
C PRO A 158 -32.97 8.61 -4.90
N SER A 159 -33.43 9.84 -5.05
CA SER A 159 -32.97 10.79 -6.08
C SER A 159 -31.56 11.30 -5.82
N ASP A 160 -31.19 11.58 -4.56
CA ASP A 160 -29.82 11.90 -4.16
C ASP A 160 -28.89 10.71 -4.42
N GLN A 161 -29.32 9.48 -4.13
CA GLN A 161 -28.55 8.27 -4.43
C GLN A 161 -28.34 8.07 -5.93
N ARG A 162 -29.37 8.32 -6.77
CA ARG A 162 -29.24 8.28 -8.24
C ARG A 162 -28.31 9.38 -8.76
N ARG A 163 -28.37 10.59 -8.23
CA ARG A 163 -27.43 11.68 -8.56
C ARG A 163 -26.00 11.31 -8.17
N ILE A 164 -25.81 10.79 -6.96
CA ILE A 164 -24.51 10.31 -6.48
C ILE A 164 -23.97 9.23 -7.43
N ARG A 165 -24.77 8.23 -7.83
CA ARG A 165 -24.34 7.20 -8.80
C ARG A 165 -23.88 7.76 -10.15
N ARG A 166 -24.51 8.83 -10.67
CA ARG A 166 -24.09 9.46 -11.94
C ARG A 166 -22.75 10.19 -11.86
N HIS A 167 -22.33 10.61 -10.66
CA HIS A 167 -21.07 11.32 -10.42
C HIS A 167 -19.94 10.40 -9.94
N ARG A 168 -20.19 9.09 -9.95
CA ARG A 168 -19.30 8.05 -9.47
C ARG A 168 -18.83 7.24 -10.66
N PHE A 169 -17.55 7.36 -10.97
CA PHE A 169 -16.91 6.55 -12.01
C PHE A 169 -15.99 5.53 -11.36
N SER A 170 -15.96 4.32 -11.92
CA SER A 170 -14.93 3.35 -11.63
C SER A 170 -13.77 3.57 -12.60
N ILE A 171 -12.59 3.92 -12.08
CA ILE A 171 -11.36 4.00 -12.89
C ILE A 171 -10.56 2.76 -12.53
N ASN A 172 -10.42 1.80 -13.45
CA ASN A 172 -9.66 0.56 -13.21
C ASN A 172 -10.06 -0.19 -11.92
N GLY A 173 -11.35 -0.20 -11.59
CA GLY A 173 -11.87 -0.82 -10.36
C GLY A 173 -11.73 0.02 -9.09
N HIS A 174 -11.09 1.18 -9.15
CA HIS A 174 -11.07 2.16 -8.07
C HIS A 174 -12.29 3.06 -8.12
N TYR A 175 -12.70 3.56 -6.97
CA TYR A 175 -13.83 4.47 -6.85
C TYR A 175 -13.39 5.93 -6.94
N TYR A 176 -13.94 6.73 -7.86
CA TYR A 176 -13.66 8.16 -7.97
C TYR A 176 -14.95 9.00 -8.04
N ASN A 177 -15.02 10.03 -7.20
CA ASN A 177 -16.07 11.04 -7.24
C ASN A 177 -15.50 12.37 -7.74
N HIS A 178 -15.79 12.70 -9.00
CA HIS A 178 -15.26 13.90 -9.66
C HIS A 178 -15.76 15.23 -9.07
N LYS A 179 -16.87 15.22 -8.31
CA LYS A 179 -17.38 16.45 -7.66
C LYS A 179 -16.63 16.82 -6.40
N THR A 180 -16.11 15.82 -5.69
CA THR A 180 -15.43 16.01 -4.40
C THR A 180 -13.95 15.66 -4.48
N SER A 181 -13.50 15.22 -5.65
CA SER A 181 -12.21 14.57 -5.93
C SER A 181 -11.82 13.47 -4.98
N VAL A 182 -12.81 12.80 -4.39
CA VAL A 182 -12.56 11.70 -3.46
C VAL A 182 -12.27 10.47 -4.27
N PHE A 183 -11.13 9.86 -4.00
CA PHE A 183 -10.67 8.61 -4.59
C PHE A 183 -10.53 7.56 -3.50
N THR A 184 -11.11 6.40 -3.72
CA THR A 184 -10.99 5.24 -2.83
C THR A 184 -10.42 4.10 -3.65
N PRO A 185 -9.11 3.82 -3.51
CA PRO A 185 -8.51 2.72 -4.25
C PRO A 185 -9.04 1.39 -3.74
N ALA A 186 -9.25 0.43 -4.64
CA ALA A 186 -9.52 -0.94 -4.25
C ALA A 186 -8.32 -1.50 -3.47
N TYR A 187 -8.55 -1.99 -2.25
CA TYR A 187 -7.48 -2.55 -1.43
C TYR A 187 -6.80 -3.73 -2.14
N GLY A 188 -5.47 -3.75 -2.13
CA GLY A 188 -4.66 -4.79 -2.75
C GLY A 188 -4.52 -4.69 -4.27
N SER A 189 -5.23 -3.76 -4.93
CA SER A 189 -4.99 -3.46 -6.34
C SER A 189 -3.59 -2.88 -6.55
N VAL A 190 -3.00 -3.15 -7.70
CA VAL A 190 -1.58 -2.86 -7.97
C VAL A 190 -1.45 -1.72 -8.97
N THR A 191 -0.54 -0.79 -8.67
CA THR A 191 0.01 0.18 -9.63
C THR A 191 1.51 -0.03 -9.75
N ASN A 192 2.13 0.44 -10.82
CA ASN A 192 3.58 0.41 -10.96
C ASN A 192 4.18 1.80 -11.11
N VAL A 193 5.42 1.98 -10.70
CA VAL A 193 6.21 3.20 -10.92
C VAL A 193 7.57 2.81 -11.49
N ARG A 194 8.06 3.60 -12.45
CA ARG A 194 9.39 3.40 -13.00
C ARG A 194 10.40 4.12 -12.10
N ILE A 195 11.32 3.36 -11.50
CA ILE A 195 12.31 3.85 -10.53
C ILE A 195 13.67 3.20 -10.77
N ASN A 196 14.71 3.71 -10.10
CA ASN A 196 16.03 3.10 -10.07
C ASN A 196 16.49 2.77 -8.64
N SER A 197 17.65 2.13 -8.50
CA SER A 197 18.21 1.68 -7.22
C SER A 197 18.76 2.80 -6.35
N THR A 198 18.97 4.00 -6.88
CA THR A 198 19.47 5.16 -6.13
C THR A 198 18.33 6.02 -5.57
N MET A 199 17.07 5.73 -5.95
CA MET A 199 15.91 6.42 -5.40
C MET A 199 15.57 5.94 -3.98
N THR A 200 15.49 6.90 -3.07
CA THR A 200 15.09 6.67 -1.66
C THR A 200 13.57 6.56 -1.51
N THR A 201 13.12 5.98 -0.40
CA THR A 201 11.69 5.83 -0.08
C THR A 201 10.87 7.13 -0.23
N PRO A 202 11.30 8.30 0.27
CA PRO A 202 10.56 9.55 0.12
C PRO A 202 10.43 10.01 -1.35
N GLN A 203 11.47 9.78 -2.17
CA GLN A 203 11.45 10.13 -3.59
C GLN A 203 10.47 9.24 -4.35
N VAL A 204 10.49 7.93 -4.10
CA VAL A 204 9.54 6.99 -4.70
C VAL A 204 8.11 7.28 -4.27
N LEU A 205 7.89 7.57 -2.99
CA LEU A 205 6.59 7.98 -2.47
C LEU A 205 6.08 9.25 -3.18
N LYS A 206 6.91 10.30 -3.25
CA LYS A 206 6.55 11.55 -3.95
C LYS A 206 6.25 11.32 -5.43
N LEU A 207 7.03 10.47 -6.11
CA LEU A 207 6.77 10.09 -7.50
C LEU A 207 5.40 9.44 -7.66
N LEU A 208 5.05 8.51 -6.77
CA LEU A 208 3.76 7.83 -6.77
C LEU A 208 2.61 8.81 -6.51
N LEU A 209 2.71 9.66 -5.49
CA LEU A 209 1.69 10.66 -5.17
C LEU A 209 1.49 11.63 -6.33
N ASN A 210 2.57 12.07 -6.99
CA ASN A 210 2.52 12.93 -8.15
C ASN A 210 1.90 12.26 -9.38
N LYS A 211 2.20 10.97 -9.61
CA LYS A 211 1.61 10.17 -10.70
C LYS A 211 0.08 10.15 -10.60
N PHE A 212 -0.43 10.02 -9.38
CA PHE A 212 -1.87 9.98 -9.11
C PHE A 212 -2.48 11.33 -8.75
N LYS A 213 -1.68 12.42 -8.73
CA LYS A 213 -2.12 13.77 -8.35
C LYS A 213 -2.79 13.81 -6.98
N ILE A 214 -2.22 13.13 -5.99
CA ILE A 214 -2.77 13.08 -4.63
C ILE A 214 -2.51 14.44 -3.94
N GLU A 215 -3.57 15.04 -3.41
CA GLU A 215 -3.54 16.34 -2.71
C GLU A 215 -3.10 16.20 -1.25
N ASN A 216 -3.34 15.04 -0.63
CA ASN A 216 -2.98 14.73 0.76
C ASN A 216 -1.47 14.90 1.01
N SER A 217 -1.10 15.21 2.26
CA SER A 217 0.31 15.34 2.64
C SER A 217 1.03 14.00 2.49
N ALA A 218 2.25 14.02 1.94
CA ALA A 218 3.08 12.82 1.83
C ALA A 218 3.41 12.20 3.19
N GLU A 219 3.38 12.99 4.26
CA GLU A 219 3.64 12.55 5.64
C GLU A 219 2.53 11.66 6.22
N GLU A 220 1.32 11.71 5.65
CA GLU A 220 0.20 10.84 6.01
C GLU A 220 0.44 9.40 5.56
N PHE A 221 1.39 9.18 4.63
CA PHE A 221 1.62 7.89 4.00
C PHE A 221 3.03 7.37 4.27
N ALA A 222 3.17 6.05 4.18
CA ALA A 222 4.47 5.39 4.11
C ALA A 222 4.38 4.15 3.22
N LEU A 223 5.55 3.71 2.74
CA LEU A 223 5.67 2.44 2.03
C LEU A 223 5.99 1.33 3.04
N TYR A 224 5.30 0.19 2.90
CA TYR A 224 5.48 -0.99 3.74
C TYR A 224 5.75 -2.20 2.87
N VAL A 225 6.65 -3.07 3.32
CA VAL A 225 6.81 -4.43 2.81
C VAL A 225 5.92 -5.33 3.66
N VAL A 226 5.00 -6.05 3.03
CA VAL A 226 4.06 -6.94 3.70
C VAL A 226 4.24 -8.35 3.16
N HIS A 227 4.48 -9.29 4.07
CA HIS A 227 4.66 -10.70 3.75
C HIS A 227 3.39 -11.50 4.02
N THR A 228 3.24 -12.65 3.36
CA THR A 228 2.12 -13.57 3.64
C THR A 228 2.21 -14.30 4.97
N SER A 229 3.37 -14.26 5.62
CA SER A 229 3.52 -14.65 7.04
C SER A 229 2.69 -13.76 7.97
N GLY A 230 2.41 -12.52 7.57
CA GLY A 230 1.81 -11.48 8.41
C GLY A 230 2.82 -10.41 8.87
N GLU A 231 4.11 -10.61 8.58
CA GLU A 231 5.16 -9.62 8.82
C GLU A 231 4.89 -8.34 8.01
N LYS A 232 5.08 -7.20 8.68
CA LYS A 232 4.87 -5.87 8.10
C LYS A 232 6.01 -4.98 8.55
N GLN A 233 6.83 -4.59 7.59
CA GLN A 233 7.97 -3.72 7.83
C GLN A 233 7.80 -2.40 7.08
N LYS A 234 7.95 -1.29 7.78
CA LYS A 234 7.97 0.03 7.14
C LYS A 234 9.32 0.25 6.45
N LEU A 235 9.29 0.75 5.23
CA LEU A 235 10.49 1.23 4.56
C LEU A 235 10.91 2.57 5.18
N LYS A 236 12.16 2.65 5.65
CA LYS A 236 12.72 3.86 6.25
C LYS A 236 12.98 4.91 5.18
N THR A 237 13.17 6.15 5.62
CA THR A 237 13.45 7.29 4.74
C THR A 237 14.75 7.13 3.95
N THR A 238 15.71 6.38 4.50
CA THR A 238 17.03 6.12 3.91
C THR A 238 17.10 4.81 3.15
N ASP A 239 16.02 4.01 3.15
CA ASP A 239 15.95 2.77 2.39
C ASP A 239 15.69 3.05 0.90
N TYR A 240 16.04 2.08 0.06
CA TYR A 240 15.90 2.13 -1.39
C TYR A 240 14.85 1.09 -1.84
N PRO A 241 13.59 1.49 -2.16
CA PRO A 241 12.50 0.55 -2.38
C PRO A 241 12.75 -0.48 -3.49
N LEU A 242 13.48 -0.13 -4.55
CA LEU A 242 13.81 -1.08 -5.61
C LEU A 242 14.78 -2.15 -5.12
N ILE A 243 15.80 -1.76 -4.36
CA ILE A 243 16.77 -2.69 -3.77
C ILE A 243 16.05 -3.58 -2.75
N ALA A 244 15.25 -2.99 -1.86
CA ALA A 244 14.43 -3.75 -0.91
C ALA A 244 13.57 -4.78 -1.64
N ARG A 245 12.92 -4.42 -2.76
CA ARG A 245 12.13 -5.37 -3.54
C ARG A 245 12.96 -6.52 -4.12
N ILE A 246 14.14 -6.23 -4.67
CA ILE A 246 15.05 -7.25 -5.22
C ILE A 246 15.46 -8.25 -4.14
N LEU A 247 15.79 -7.77 -2.93
CA LEU A 247 16.20 -8.62 -1.80
C LEU A 247 15.06 -9.48 -1.26
N GLN A 248 13.84 -8.94 -1.24
CA GLN A 248 12.64 -9.69 -0.83
C GLN A 248 12.15 -10.69 -1.89
N GLY A 249 12.66 -10.57 -3.12
CA GLY A 249 12.34 -11.44 -4.23
C GLY A 249 11.14 -11.01 -5.07
N PRO A 250 10.94 -11.65 -6.23
CA PRO A 250 9.97 -11.20 -7.25
C PRO A 250 8.52 -11.61 -6.99
N CYS A 251 8.28 -12.66 -6.19
CA CYS A 251 6.96 -13.26 -6.03
C CYS A 251 6.01 -12.40 -5.18
N GLU A 252 5.00 -11.81 -5.81
CA GLU A 252 3.95 -11.03 -5.15
C GLU A 252 3.08 -11.88 -4.21
N GLN A 253 3.10 -13.21 -4.33
CA GLN A 253 2.41 -14.10 -3.37
C GLN A 253 3.19 -14.29 -2.07
N VAL A 254 4.44 -13.84 -1.99
CA VAL A 254 5.27 -13.99 -0.77
C VAL A 254 5.43 -12.65 -0.07
N SER A 255 5.80 -11.62 -0.83
CA SER A 255 6.04 -10.27 -0.32
C SER A 255 5.51 -9.25 -1.31
N LYS A 256 4.91 -8.16 -0.83
CA LYS A 256 4.41 -7.05 -1.63
C LYS A 256 4.80 -5.72 -1.01
N VAL A 257 5.06 -4.72 -1.84
CA VAL A 257 5.18 -3.32 -1.38
C VAL A 257 3.81 -2.66 -1.40
N PHE A 258 3.44 -2.00 -0.32
CA PHE A 258 2.17 -1.31 -0.16
C PHE A 258 2.34 0.17 0.16
N LEU A 259 1.43 1.01 -0.35
CA LEU A 259 1.19 2.36 0.15
C LEU A 259 0.11 2.31 1.23
N MET A 260 0.42 2.72 2.45
CA MET A 260 -0.51 2.70 3.60
C MET A 260 -0.45 3.99 4.41
N GLU A 261 -1.48 4.27 5.21
CA GLU A 261 -1.48 5.38 6.16
C GLU A 261 -0.52 5.11 7.33
N LYS A 262 0.34 6.08 7.63
CA LYS A 262 1.39 5.96 8.65
C LYS A 262 0.84 5.79 10.07
N ASP A 263 -0.35 6.32 10.36
CA ASP A 263 -1.00 6.28 11.67
C ASP A 263 -1.80 4.99 11.93
N GLN A 264 -2.04 4.17 10.90
CA GLN A 264 -2.88 2.97 11.02
C GLN A 264 -2.10 1.65 11.06
N VAL A 265 -0.82 1.66 10.68
CA VAL A 265 -0.06 0.43 10.47
C VAL A 265 1.03 0.31 11.52
N GLU A 266 0.83 -0.69 12.38
CA GLU A 266 1.87 -1.17 13.30
C GLU A 266 2.85 -2.09 12.56
N GLU A 267 4.13 -1.94 12.87
CA GLU A 267 5.17 -2.85 12.41
C GLU A 267 5.03 -4.19 13.13
N VAL A 268 5.12 -5.27 12.35
CA VAL A 268 5.03 -6.64 12.84
C VAL A 268 6.30 -7.34 12.41
N THR A 269 7.07 -7.81 13.39
CA THR A 269 8.27 -8.62 13.15
C THR A 269 7.91 -10.06 12.78
N TYR A 270 8.86 -10.78 12.18
CA TYR A 270 8.70 -12.18 11.84
C TYR A 270 8.25 -13.05 13.02
N ASP A 271 8.85 -12.87 14.21
CA ASP A 271 8.52 -13.66 15.41
C ASP A 271 7.08 -13.41 15.88
N VAL A 272 6.61 -12.16 15.80
CA VAL A 272 5.24 -11.80 16.19
C VAL A 272 4.23 -12.27 15.14
N ALA A 273 4.59 -12.25 13.85
CA ALA A 273 3.71 -12.64 12.75
C ALA A 273 3.16 -14.07 12.90
N GLN A 274 3.95 -14.97 13.50
CA GLN A 274 3.55 -16.36 13.78
C GLN A 274 2.33 -16.45 14.69
N TYR A 275 2.13 -15.45 15.54
CA TYR A 275 1.06 -15.43 16.55
C TYR A 275 -0.22 -14.71 16.09
N ILE A 276 -0.15 -13.89 15.04
CA ILE A 276 -1.28 -13.07 14.56
C ILE A 276 -2.49 -13.91 14.14
N LYS A 277 -2.26 -15.16 13.73
CA LYS A 277 -3.31 -16.06 13.28
C LYS A 277 -4.06 -16.74 14.43
N PHE A 278 -3.58 -16.63 15.68
CA PHE A 278 -4.25 -17.21 16.83
C PHE A 278 -5.28 -16.27 17.43
N GLU A 279 -6.38 -16.84 17.92
CA GLU A 279 -7.38 -16.09 18.66
C GLU A 279 -6.86 -15.65 20.03
N MET A 280 -7.41 -14.56 20.54
CA MET A 280 -7.02 -13.98 21.84
C MET A 280 -7.06 -14.99 23.01
N PRO A 281 -8.03 -15.92 23.14
CA PRO A 281 -8.01 -16.94 24.19
C PRO A 281 -6.81 -17.89 24.08
N VAL A 282 -6.43 -18.27 22.86
CA VAL A 282 -5.27 -19.14 22.60
C VAL A 282 -3.98 -18.42 23.01
N LEU A 283 -3.83 -17.16 22.61
CA LEU A 283 -2.69 -16.33 23.00
C LEU A 283 -2.59 -16.18 24.53
N LYS A 284 -3.71 -15.93 25.21
CA LYS A 284 -3.76 -15.90 26.68
C LYS A 284 -3.31 -17.22 27.29
N SER A 285 -3.68 -18.36 26.70
CA SER A 285 -3.23 -19.68 27.18
C SER A 285 -1.72 -19.88 27.04
N PHE A 286 -1.10 -19.33 25.98
CA PHE A 286 0.36 -19.38 25.83
C PHE A 286 1.05 -18.57 26.93
N ILE A 287 0.58 -17.34 27.18
CA ILE A 287 1.11 -16.49 28.24
C ILE A 287 0.98 -17.18 29.60
N GLN A 288 -0.18 -17.78 29.89
CA GLN A 288 -0.41 -18.50 31.13
C GLN A 288 0.58 -19.67 31.29
N LYS A 289 0.75 -20.51 30.25
CA LYS A 289 1.68 -21.65 30.30
C LYS A 289 3.13 -21.21 30.48
N LEU A 290 3.53 -20.11 29.84
CA LEU A 290 4.86 -19.54 30.02
C LEU A 290 5.07 -19.04 31.45
N GLN A 291 4.07 -18.39 32.06
CA GLN A 291 4.14 -17.96 33.46
C GLN A 291 4.24 -19.16 34.41
N GLU A 292 3.46 -20.21 34.18
CA GLU A 292 3.51 -21.44 34.99
C GLU A 292 4.89 -22.14 34.91
N GLU A 293 5.53 -22.10 33.74
CA GLU A 293 6.89 -22.62 33.53
C GLU A 293 7.94 -21.76 34.25
N GLU A 294 7.85 -20.44 34.11
CA GLU A 294 8.73 -19.49 34.80
C GLU A 294 8.65 -19.67 36.31
N ASP A 295 7.45 -19.72 36.89
CA ASP A 295 7.23 -19.94 38.31
C ASP A 295 7.83 -21.27 38.80
N ARG A 296 7.82 -22.30 37.95
CA ARG A 296 8.41 -23.60 38.26
C ARG A 296 9.93 -23.54 38.30
N GLU A 297 10.55 -22.90 37.32
CA GLU A 297 12.00 -22.73 37.29
C GLU A 297 12.49 -21.80 38.42
N VAL A 298 11.75 -20.73 38.75
CA VAL A 298 12.04 -19.89 39.91
C VAL A 298 12.00 -20.70 41.20
N LYS A 299 10.96 -21.50 41.43
CA LYS A 299 10.87 -22.38 42.63
C LYS A 299 12.04 -23.37 42.69
N LYS A 300 12.42 -23.96 41.57
CA LYS A 300 13.54 -24.89 41.47
C LYS A 300 14.87 -24.20 41.76
N LEU A 301 15.08 -22.99 41.24
CA LEU A 301 16.26 -22.19 41.50
C LEU A 301 16.34 -21.76 42.97
N MET A 302 15.22 -21.30 43.55
CA MET A 302 15.13 -20.96 44.97
C MET A 302 15.49 -22.14 45.88
N ARG A 303 14.99 -23.35 45.58
CA ARG A 303 15.35 -24.56 46.35
C ARG A 303 16.85 -24.85 46.28
N LYS A 304 17.44 -24.81 45.07
CA LYS A 304 18.89 -25.01 44.88
C LYS A 304 19.71 -23.98 45.65
N TYR A 305 19.34 -22.71 45.55
CA TYR A 305 20.00 -21.62 46.27
C TYR A 305 19.92 -21.80 47.79
N THR A 306 18.74 -22.15 48.33
CA THR A 306 18.55 -22.36 49.76
C THR A 306 19.42 -23.50 50.28
N VAL A 307 19.50 -24.63 49.57
CA VAL A 307 20.35 -25.77 49.94
C VAL A 307 21.83 -25.36 49.94
N LEU A 308 22.30 -24.73 48.86
CA LEU A 308 23.68 -24.25 48.75
C LEU A 308 24.03 -23.26 49.86
N ARG A 309 23.14 -22.30 50.16
CA ARG A 309 23.33 -21.32 51.24
C ARG A 309 23.45 -21.98 52.61
N LEU A 310 22.64 -23.02 52.89
CA LEU A 310 22.74 -23.80 54.13
C LEU A 310 24.07 -24.54 54.21
N MET A 311 24.49 -25.21 53.14
CA MET A 311 25.78 -25.92 53.09
C MET A 311 26.96 -24.98 53.32
N ILE A 312 26.97 -23.82 52.68
CA ILE A 312 28.03 -22.81 52.85
C ILE A 312 28.08 -22.32 54.30
N ARG A 313 26.92 -22.04 54.91
CA ARG A 313 26.86 -21.61 56.32
C ARG A 313 27.40 -22.66 57.26
N GLN A 314 26.97 -23.91 57.09
CA GLN A 314 27.45 -25.02 57.90
C GLN A 314 28.97 -25.17 57.78
N ARG A 315 29.53 -25.06 56.56
CA ARG A 315 30.99 -25.07 56.36
C ARG A 315 31.69 -23.90 57.04
N LEU A 316 31.11 -22.70 57.01
CA LEU A 316 31.68 -21.54 57.70
C LEU A 316 31.67 -21.71 59.23
N GLU A 317 30.60 -22.31 59.79
CA GLU A 317 30.51 -22.64 61.21
C GLU A 317 31.55 -23.70 61.61
N GLU A 318 31.68 -24.79 60.84
CA GLU A 318 32.70 -25.83 61.06
C GLU A 318 34.12 -25.25 61.08
N ILE A 319 34.45 -24.33 60.16
CA ILE A 319 35.76 -23.67 60.10
C ILE A 319 35.97 -22.73 61.30
N ALA A 320 34.93 -22.05 61.76
CA ALA A 320 35.01 -21.15 62.91
C ALA A 320 35.15 -21.90 64.25
N GLU A 321 34.57 -23.10 64.36
CA GLU A 321 34.62 -23.94 65.56
C GLU A 321 35.92 -24.74 65.72
N THR A 322 36.72 -24.91 64.66
CA THR A 322 38.08 -25.44 64.79
C THR A 322 39.06 -24.33 65.15
N PRO A 323 39.54 -24.21 66.41
CA PRO A 323 40.57 -23.22 66.71
C PRO A 323 41.86 -23.67 66.03
N ALA A 324 42.54 -22.75 65.34
CA ALA A 324 43.87 -22.98 64.80
C ALA A 324 44.78 -23.46 65.93
N THR A 325 44.99 -24.77 65.99
CA THR A 325 45.94 -25.40 66.89
C THR A 325 47.30 -25.21 66.24
N ILE A 326 47.98 -24.12 66.64
CA ILE A 326 49.39 -23.87 66.34
C ILE A 326 50.23 -24.52 67.43
#